data_AF-A0ABD4EI35-F1
#
_entry.id   AF-A0ABD4EI35-F1
#
_cell.length_a   1.000
_cell.length_b   1.000
_cell.length_c   1.000
_cell.angle_alpha   90.00
_cell.angle_beta   90.00
_cell.angle_gamma   90.00
#
_symmetry.space_group_name_H-M   'P 1'
#
loop_
_entity.id
_entity.type
_entity.pdbx_description
1 polymer ?
#
loop_
_entity_poly.entity_id
_entity_poly.type
_entity_poly.pdbx_seq_one_letter_code
_entity_poly.pdbx_strand_id
1 'polypeptide(L)'
;MIQIYVMIIFFVALCLIVPFVFYQLWAFIAPGLHQNERLFIYRYSIWCAGLFILGVLFAFYIGFPLVINFSLNLSEMLHIDPTIGFKSYLGELIRWLFVFGILFQLPTLFMGLARFDLIDVHQLGKYRKYIYFGCFVAASIIAPPDITLNLLLTLPIILLFEFSMFIAKITHSN
;
A
#
# COMPACT_ATOMS: atom_id res chain seq x y z
N MET A 1 12.58 -23.89 -9.64
CA MET A 1 12.59 -24.25 -8.20
C MET A 1 13.35 -23.22 -7.37
N ILE A 2 14.67 -23.06 -7.54
CA ILE A 2 15.50 -22.12 -6.74
C ILE A 2 14.93 -20.68 -6.72
N GLN A 3 14.51 -20.15 -7.87
CA GLN A 3 13.95 -18.79 -7.96
C GLN A 3 12.78 -18.55 -7.00
N ILE A 4 11.91 -19.54 -6.80
CA ILE A 4 10.73 -19.40 -5.92
C ILE A 4 11.16 -19.25 -4.47
N TYR A 5 12.10 -20.09 -4.02
CA TYR A 5 12.66 -20.00 -2.67
C TYR A 5 13.31 -18.65 -2.43
N VAL A 6 14.09 -18.14 -3.39
CA VAL A 6 14.73 -16.82 -3.29
C VAL A 6 13.69 -15.71 -3.14
N MET A 7 12.61 -15.73 -3.93
CA MET A 7 11.55 -14.71 -3.85
C MET A 7 10.85 -14.72 -2.47
N ILE A 8 10.55 -15.90 -1.93
CA ILE A 8 9.91 -16.03 -0.62
C ILE A 8 10.85 -15.56 0.48
N ILE A 9 12.09 -16.04 0.51
CA ILE A 9 13.08 -15.65 1.52
C ILE A 9 13.32 -14.15 1.47
N PHE A 10 13.45 -13.57 0.27
CA PHE A 10 13.61 -12.14 0.10
C PHE A 10 12.42 -11.36 0.66
N PHE A 11 11.19 -11.77 0.36
CA PHE A 11 10.01 -11.08 0.86
C PHE A 11 9.86 -11.19 2.39
N VAL A 12 10.12 -12.35 2.97
CA VAL A 12 10.07 -12.55 4.42
C VAL A 12 11.17 -11.74 5.11
N ALA A 13 12.40 -11.75 4.58
CA ALA A 13 13.49 -10.94 5.09
C ALA A 13 13.16 -9.44 5.02
N LEU A 14 12.51 -9.00 3.93
CA LEU A 14 12.02 -7.64 3.78
C LEU A 14 11.02 -7.29 4.89
N CYS A 15 10.02 -8.14 5.15
CA CYS A 15 9.04 -7.92 6.22
C CYS A 15 9.69 -7.81 7.61
N LEU A 16 10.77 -8.54 7.86
CA LEU A 16 11.49 -8.46 9.15
C LEU A 16 12.32 -7.18 9.29
N ILE A 17 12.92 -6.68 8.20
CA ILE A 17 13.77 -5.48 8.22
C ILE A 17 12.98 -4.17 8.04
N VAL A 18 11.71 -4.23 7.64
CA VAL A 18 10.78 -3.10 7.49
C VAL A 18 10.89 -2.02 8.58
N PRO A 19 10.87 -2.33 9.90
CA PRO A 19 11.01 -1.30 10.92
C PRO A 19 12.33 -0.53 10.84
N PHE A 20 13.42 -1.21 10.48
CA PHE A 20 14.72 -0.58 10.28
C PHE A 20 14.76 0.24 8.99
N VAL A 21 14.15 -0.25 7.90
CA VAL A 21 14.04 0.49 6.63
C VAL A 21 13.28 1.80 6.83
N PHE A 22 12.13 1.76 7.50
CA PHE A 22 11.38 2.99 7.77
C PHE A 22 12.13 3.94 8.70
N TYR A 23 12.79 3.41 9.73
CA TYR A 23 13.64 4.24 10.58
C TYR A 23 14.71 4.97 9.75
N GLN A 24 15.39 4.28 8.85
CA GLN A 24 16.41 4.89 8.00
C GLN A 24 15.83 5.92 7.03
N LEU A 25 14.67 5.63 6.42
CA LEU A 25 13.98 6.56 5.52
C LEU A 25 13.59 7.86 6.25
N TRP A 26 13.02 7.77 7.44
CA TRP A 26 12.66 8.95 8.22
C TRP A 26 13.87 9.64 8.84
N ALA A 27 14.91 8.90 9.22
CA ALA A 27 16.18 9.47 9.68
C ALA A 27 16.87 10.31 8.59
N PHE A 28 16.68 9.98 7.32
CA PHE A 28 17.17 10.78 6.19
C PHE A 28 16.44 12.12 6.07
N ILE A 29 15.15 12.17 6.43
CA ILE A 29 14.33 13.40 6.43
C ILE A 29 14.58 14.22 7.71
N ALA A 30 14.92 13.56 8.82
CA ALA A 30 15.22 14.15 10.14
C ALA A 30 16.17 15.36 10.18
N PRO A 31 17.23 15.49 9.36
CA PRO A 31 18.06 16.69 9.34
C PRO A 31 17.30 17.95 8.89
N GLY A 32 16.18 17.81 8.17
CA GLY A 32 15.31 18.93 7.79
C GLY A 32 14.26 19.31 8.84
N LEU A 33 14.16 18.57 9.96
CA LEU A 33 13.16 18.77 11.01
C LEU A 33 13.71 19.52 12.23
N HIS A 34 12.80 20.09 13.02
CA HIS A 34 13.13 20.70 14.30
C HIS A 34 13.67 19.67 15.31
N GLN A 35 14.59 20.10 16.19
CA GLN A 35 15.31 19.22 17.13
C GLN A 35 14.38 18.41 18.05
N ASN A 36 13.22 18.98 18.43
CA ASN A 36 12.21 18.29 19.26
C ASN A 36 11.40 17.24 18.49
N GLU A 37 11.33 17.33 17.16
CA GLU A 37 10.57 16.39 16.33
C GLU A 37 11.38 15.15 15.95
N ARG A 38 12.71 15.23 16.06
CA ARG A 38 13.60 14.10 15.78
C ARG A 38 13.32 12.88 16.67
N LEU A 39 12.89 13.08 17.91
CA LEU A 39 12.55 11.98 18.82
C LEU A 39 11.24 11.27 18.42
N PHE A 40 10.34 11.96 17.72
CA PHE A 40 9.07 11.41 17.24
C PHE A 40 9.29 10.35 16.15
N ILE A 41 10.37 10.47 15.38
CA ILE A 41 10.71 9.58 14.26
C ILE A 41 10.83 8.11 14.69
N TYR A 42 11.41 7.84 15.85
CA TYR A 42 11.56 6.47 16.32
C TYR A 42 10.21 5.79 16.54
N ARG A 43 9.31 6.46 17.30
CA ARG A 43 7.95 5.96 17.54
C ARG A 43 7.15 5.88 16.24
N TYR A 44 7.34 6.86 15.36
CA TYR A 44 6.70 6.90 14.05
C TYR A 44 7.06 5.71 13.17
N SER A 45 8.35 5.33 13.16
CA SER A 45 8.84 4.22 12.33
C SER A 45 8.24 2.87 12.74
N ILE A 46 7.96 2.68 14.03
CA ILE A 46 7.27 1.49 14.54
C ILE A 46 5.82 1.47 14.06
N TRP A 47 5.13 2.62 14.05
CA TRP A 47 3.78 2.73 13.48
C TRP A 47 3.76 2.44 11.97
N CYS A 48 4.74 2.94 11.21
CA CYS A 48 4.91 2.60 9.79
C CYS A 48 5.05 1.08 9.59
N ALA A 49 5.90 0.43 10.40
CA ALA A 49 6.09 -1.01 10.33
C ALA A 49 4.79 -1.78 10.63
N GLY A 50 4.04 -1.37 11.66
CA GLY A 50 2.74 -1.95 11.98
C GLY A 50 1.73 -1.82 10.83
N LEU A 51 1.65 -0.63 10.22
CA LEU A 51 0.80 -0.40 9.05
C LEU A 51 1.24 -1.22 7.82
N PHE A 52 2.54 -1.41 7.62
CA PHE A 52 3.04 -2.26 6.53
C PHE A 52 2.58 -3.71 6.71
N ILE A 53 2.76 -4.26 7.91
CA ILE A 53 2.30 -5.63 8.21
C ILE A 53 0.78 -5.73 8.05
N LEU A 54 0.03 -4.73 8.50
CA LEU A 54 -1.42 -4.69 8.31
C LEU A 54 -1.79 -4.68 6.82
N GLY A 55 -1.07 -3.91 5.99
CA GLY A 55 -1.24 -3.91 4.54
C GLY A 55 -0.92 -5.25 3.88
N VAL A 56 0.14 -5.93 4.33
CA VAL A 56 0.48 -7.29 3.88
C VAL A 56 -0.62 -8.28 4.24
N LEU A 57 -1.15 -8.22 5.48
CA LEU A 57 -2.27 -9.06 5.91
C LEU A 57 -3.53 -8.76 5.11
N PHE A 58 -3.83 -7.49 4.85
CA PHE A 58 -4.97 -7.08 4.02
C PHE A 58 -4.87 -7.63 2.60
N ALA A 59 -3.69 -7.56 1.97
CA ALA A 59 -3.49 -8.18 0.66
C ALA A 59 -3.62 -9.69 0.69
N PHE A 60 -3.11 -10.36 1.73
CA PHE A 60 -3.20 -11.82 1.83
C PHE A 60 -4.64 -12.31 1.99
N TYR A 61 -5.43 -11.68 2.87
CA TYR A 61 -6.77 -12.15 3.23
C TYR A 61 -7.89 -11.57 2.36
N ILE A 62 -7.72 -10.37 1.80
CA ILE A 62 -8.78 -9.65 1.09
C ILE A 62 -8.37 -9.41 -0.36
N GLY A 63 -7.24 -8.72 -0.59
CA GLY A 63 -6.85 -8.27 -1.93
C GLY A 63 -6.59 -9.41 -2.92
N PHE A 64 -5.76 -10.37 -2.54
CA PHE A 64 -5.36 -11.47 -3.42
C PHE A 64 -6.48 -12.49 -3.67
N PRO A 65 -7.25 -12.94 -2.65
CA PRO A 65 -8.41 -13.80 -2.88
C PRO A 65 -9.45 -13.17 -3.78
N LEU A 66 -9.66 -11.84 -3.70
CA LEU A 66 -10.57 -11.12 -4.58
C LEU A 66 -10.20 -11.30 -6.06
N VAL A 67 -8.91 -11.15 -6.39
CA VAL A 67 -8.43 -11.29 -7.77
C VAL A 67 -8.47 -12.73 -8.25
N ILE A 68 -8.04 -13.68 -7.43
CA ILE A 68 -8.08 -15.09 -7.81
C ILE A 68 -9.51 -15.55 -8.05
N ASN A 69 -10.45 -15.20 -7.17
CA ASN A 69 -11.86 -15.54 -7.37
C ASN A 69 -12.40 -14.87 -8.63
N PHE A 70 -12.10 -13.59 -8.87
CA PHE A 70 -12.53 -12.92 -10.09
C PHE A 70 -11.98 -13.61 -11.36
N SER A 71 -10.69 -13.96 -11.38
CA SER A 71 -10.08 -14.67 -12.50
C SER A 71 -10.71 -16.05 -12.73
N LEU A 72 -11.00 -16.80 -11.68
CA LEU A 72 -11.67 -18.11 -11.80
C LEU A 72 -13.09 -17.99 -12.34
N ASN A 73 -13.88 -17.04 -11.81
CA ASN A 73 -15.22 -16.77 -12.31
C ASN A 73 -15.20 -16.35 -13.79
N LEU A 74 -14.23 -15.53 -14.19
CA LEU A 74 -14.06 -15.13 -15.58
C LEU A 74 -13.71 -16.31 -16.49
N SER A 75 -12.83 -17.22 -16.04
CA SER A 75 -12.51 -18.45 -16.78
C SER A 75 -13.74 -19.34 -16.98
N GLU A 76 -14.58 -19.48 -15.95
CA GLU A 76 -15.83 -20.23 -16.02
C GLU A 76 -16.81 -19.60 -17.01
N MET A 77 -17.00 -18.27 -16.97
CA MET A 77 -17.85 -17.53 -17.90
C MET A 77 -17.40 -17.65 -19.36
N LEU A 78 -16.10 -17.80 -19.60
CA LEU A 78 -15.51 -17.93 -20.93
C LEU A 78 -15.38 -19.40 -21.39
N HIS A 79 -15.76 -20.37 -20.56
CA HIS A 79 -15.58 -21.81 -20.81
C HIS A 79 -14.12 -22.19 -21.11
N ILE A 80 -13.17 -21.56 -20.42
CA ILE A 80 -11.72 -21.83 -20.56
C ILE A 80 -11.23 -22.58 -19.33
N ASP A 81 -10.57 -23.72 -19.53
CA ASP A 81 -9.96 -24.47 -18.44
C ASP A 81 -8.79 -23.67 -17.81
N PRO A 82 -8.86 -23.29 -16.52
CA PRO A 82 -7.84 -22.49 -15.89
C PRO A 82 -6.57 -23.31 -15.65
N THR A 83 -5.44 -22.84 -16.19
CA THR A 83 -4.12 -23.43 -15.94
C THR A 83 -3.34 -22.59 -14.92
N ILE A 84 -3.26 -23.07 -13.69
CA ILE A 84 -2.59 -22.35 -12.60
C ILE A 84 -1.12 -22.78 -12.51
N GLY A 85 -0.23 -21.94 -13.04
CA GLY A 85 1.21 -22.12 -12.85
C GLY A 85 1.63 -21.74 -11.44
N PHE A 86 2.20 -22.69 -10.68
CA PHE A 86 2.65 -22.46 -9.29
C PHE A 86 3.62 -21.27 -9.14
N LYS A 87 4.56 -21.12 -10.09
CA LYS A 87 5.51 -20.00 -10.11
C LYS A 87 4.79 -18.65 -10.30
N SER A 88 3.85 -18.58 -11.25
CA SER A 88 3.10 -17.36 -11.54
C SER A 88 2.20 -16.99 -10.37
N TYR A 89 1.52 -17.98 -9.78
CA TYR A 89 0.68 -17.79 -8.61
C TYR A 89 1.45 -17.16 -7.43
N LEU A 90 2.61 -17.73 -7.07
CA LEU A 90 3.43 -17.17 -5.99
C LEU A 90 4.06 -15.83 -6.34
N GLY A 91 4.44 -15.63 -7.62
CA GLY A 91 4.96 -14.35 -8.09
C GLY A 91 3.93 -13.24 -7.96
N GLU A 92 2.68 -13.51 -8.36
CA GLU A 92 1.57 -12.59 -8.18
C GLU A 92 1.26 -12.38 -6.69
N LEU A 93 1.18 -13.44 -5.88
CA LEU A 93 0.98 -13.29 -4.44
C LEU A 93 2.01 -12.33 -3.82
N ILE A 94 3.30 -12.55 -4.03
CA ILE A 94 4.36 -11.70 -3.47
C ILE A 94 4.27 -10.26 -3.99
N ARG A 95 4.00 -10.08 -5.30
CA ARG A 95 3.78 -8.75 -5.89
C ARG A 95 2.65 -8.02 -5.17
N TRP A 96 1.51 -8.68 -4.97
CA TRP A 96 0.35 -8.12 -4.28
C TRP A 96 0.64 -7.75 -2.84
N LEU A 97 1.25 -8.65 -2.08
CA LEU A 97 1.64 -8.39 -0.69
C LEU A 97 2.57 -7.17 -0.59
N PHE A 98 3.55 -7.06 -1.49
CA PHE A 98 4.49 -5.95 -1.52
C PHE A 98 3.80 -4.62 -1.84
N VAL A 99 3.01 -4.58 -2.91
CA VAL A 99 2.34 -3.36 -3.36
C VAL A 99 1.37 -2.84 -2.31
N PHE A 100 0.53 -3.70 -1.74
CA PHE A 100 -0.40 -3.26 -0.69
C PHE A 100 0.31 -2.89 0.61
N GLY A 101 1.40 -3.57 0.97
CA GLY A 101 2.24 -3.14 2.09
C GLY A 101 2.74 -1.70 1.93
N ILE A 102 3.13 -1.30 0.71
CA ILE A 102 3.52 0.07 0.38
C ILE A 102 2.31 1.01 0.35
N LEU A 103 1.18 0.61 -0.24
CA LEU A 103 -0.04 1.43 -0.28
C LEU A 103 -0.56 1.78 1.12
N PHE A 104 -0.42 0.87 2.09
CA PHE A 104 -0.76 1.13 3.48
C PHE A 104 0.20 2.09 4.19
N GLN A 105 1.26 2.57 3.52
CA GLN A 105 2.08 3.70 3.98
C GLN A 105 1.55 5.06 3.53
N LEU A 106 0.48 5.12 2.72
CA LEU A 106 -0.14 6.40 2.39
C LEU A 106 -0.57 7.20 3.64
N PRO A 107 -1.22 6.60 4.66
CA PRO A 107 -1.60 7.33 5.87
C PRO A 107 -0.41 7.94 6.60
N THR A 108 0.70 7.20 6.70
CA THR A 108 1.94 7.67 7.32
C THR A 108 2.68 8.68 6.44
N LEU A 109 2.61 8.58 5.13
CA LEU A 109 3.16 9.63 4.27
C LEU A 109 2.40 10.94 4.46
N PHE A 110 1.07 10.92 4.35
CA PHE A 110 0.25 12.14 4.48
C PHE A 110 0.30 12.75 5.89
N MET A 111 0.31 11.92 6.94
CA MET A 111 0.46 12.42 8.31
C MET A 111 1.83 13.08 8.52
N GLY A 112 2.91 12.50 7.99
CA GLY A 112 4.25 13.10 8.08
C GLY A 112 4.33 14.42 7.31
N LEU A 113 3.82 14.45 6.07
CA LEU A 113 3.79 15.66 5.25
C LEU A 113 2.95 16.78 5.89
N ALA A 114 1.80 16.45 6.48
CA ALA A 114 0.94 17.42 7.14
C ALA A 114 1.59 17.98 8.41
N ARG A 115 2.36 17.17 9.15
CA ARG A 115 3.04 17.62 10.36
C ARG A 115 4.19 18.58 10.09
N PHE A 116 4.82 18.50 8.92
CA PHE A 116 5.88 19.40 8.49
C PHE A 116 5.36 20.63 7.72
N ASP A 117 4.05 20.85 7.72
CA ASP A 117 3.38 21.90 6.93
C ASP A 117 3.76 21.89 5.44
N LEU A 118 4.17 20.73 4.91
CA LEU A 118 4.52 20.57 3.49
C LEU A 118 3.29 20.47 2.60
N ILE A 119 2.13 20.15 3.18
CA ILE A 119 0.85 20.05 2.49
C ILE A 119 -0.25 20.78 3.24
N ASP A 120 -1.03 21.58 2.51
CA ASP A 120 -2.26 22.18 3.04
C ASP A 120 -3.43 21.20 2.83
N VAL A 121 -3.91 20.61 3.92
CA VAL A 121 -5.00 19.63 3.93
C VAL A 121 -6.29 20.23 3.37
N HIS A 122 -6.52 21.54 3.53
CA HIS A 122 -7.68 22.23 2.96
C HIS A 122 -7.57 22.38 1.44
N GLN A 123 -6.36 22.57 0.91
CA GLN A 123 -6.11 22.60 -0.54
C GLN A 123 -6.23 21.21 -1.17
N LEU A 124 -5.74 20.16 -0.51
CA LEU A 124 -5.88 18.78 -1.02
C LEU A 124 -7.35 18.38 -1.23
N GLY A 125 -8.27 18.92 -0.42
CA GLY A 125 -9.70 18.76 -0.62
C GLY A 125 -10.20 19.20 -2.01
N LYS A 126 -9.59 20.23 -2.60
CA LYS A 126 -9.94 20.74 -3.95
C LYS A 126 -9.42 19.84 -5.07
N TYR A 127 -8.36 19.07 -4.82
CA TYR A 127 -7.73 18.18 -5.80
C TYR A 127 -8.19 16.72 -5.72
N ARG A 128 -9.20 16.40 -4.88
CA ARG A 128 -9.74 15.04 -4.71
C ARG A 128 -10.04 14.32 -6.03
N LYS A 129 -10.60 15.02 -7.02
CA LYS A 129 -10.88 14.46 -8.35
C LYS A 129 -9.63 13.90 -9.06
N TYR A 130 -8.49 14.57 -8.92
CA TYR A 130 -7.22 14.10 -9.50
C TYR A 130 -6.64 12.93 -8.69
N ILE A 131 -6.85 12.94 -7.37
CA ILE A 131 -6.38 11.87 -6.51
C ILE A 131 -7.17 10.59 -6.75
N TYR A 132 -8.49 10.66 -6.85
CA TYR A 132 -9.32 9.50 -7.20
C TYR A 132 -8.95 8.93 -8.57
N PHE A 133 -8.65 9.80 -9.54
CA PHE A 133 -8.11 9.36 -10.83
C PHE A 133 -6.74 8.68 -10.67
N GLY A 134 -5.84 9.23 -9.84
CA GLY A 134 -4.58 8.60 -9.49
C GLY A 134 -4.74 7.23 -8.82
N CYS A 135 -5.71 7.08 -7.92
CA CYS A 135 -6.06 5.79 -7.31
C CYS A 135 -6.55 4.78 -8.35
N PHE A 136 -7.36 5.22 -9.30
CA PHE A 136 -7.82 4.37 -10.42
C PHE A 136 -6.66 3.95 -11.33
N VAL A 137 -5.73 4.85 -11.64
CA VAL A 137 -4.52 4.53 -12.42
C VAL A 137 -3.63 3.54 -11.65
N ALA A 138 -3.44 3.76 -10.34
CA ALA A 138 -2.69 2.85 -9.49
C ALA A 138 -3.35 1.46 -9.46
N ALA A 139 -4.67 1.39 -9.27
CA ALA A 139 -5.42 0.13 -9.33
C ALA A 139 -5.23 -0.58 -10.68
N SER A 140 -5.22 0.17 -11.79
CA SER A 140 -5.02 -0.36 -13.15
C SER A 140 -3.62 -0.94 -13.40
N ILE A 141 -2.60 -0.44 -12.68
CA ILE A 141 -1.22 -0.97 -12.77
C ILE A 141 -1.09 -2.28 -11.99
N ILE A 142 -1.88 -2.43 -10.92
CA ILE A 142 -1.80 -3.54 -9.98
C ILE A 142 -2.69 -4.69 -10.43
N ALA A 143 -3.95 -4.38 -10.73
CA ALA A 143 -4.92 -5.33 -11.20
C ALA A 143 -4.67 -5.67 -12.68
N PRO A 144 -5.03 -6.88 -13.12
CA PRO A 144 -5.12 -7.17 -14.55
C PRO A 144 -6.09 -6.18 -15.24
N PRO A 145 -5.99 -6.00 -16.58
CA PRO A 145 -6.69 -4.96 -17.34
C PRO A 145 -8.20 -5.25 -17.54
N ASP A 146 -8.89 -5.61 -16.46
CA ASP A 146 -10.34 -5.79 -16.40
C ASP A 146 -10.99 -4.61 -15.67
N ILE A 147 -11.98 -3.98 -16.30
CA ILE A 147 -12.63 -2.77 -15.79
C ILE A 147 -13.38 -3.04 -14.48
N THR A 148 -14.05 -4.19 -14.36
CA THR A 148 -14.87 -4.55 -13.19
C THR A 148 -13.97 -4.76 -11.98
N LEU A 149 -12.91 -5.56 -12.14
CA LEU A 149 -11.97 -5.81 -11.06
C LEU A 149 -11.21 -4.54 -10.65
N ASN A 150 -10.85 -3.72 -11.63
CA ASN A 150 -10.16 -2.45 -11.39
C ASN A 150 -11.04 -1.47 -10.58
N LEU A 151 -12.32 -1.35 -10.92
CA LEU A 151 -13.27 -0.54 -10.14
C LEU A 151 -13.42 -1.07 -8.70
N LEU A 152 -13.53 -2.39 -8.55
CA LEU A 152 -13.66 -3.03 -7.25
C LEU A 152 -12.41 -2.80 -6.36
N LEU A 153 -11.24 -2.78 -6.98
CA LEU A 153 -9.96 -2.54 -6.28
C LEU A 153 -9.67 -1.06 -6.06
N THR A 154 -10.22 -0.17 -6.89
CA THR A 154 -10.11 1.27 -6.69
C THR A 154 -10.80 1.70 -5.40
N LEU A 155 -11.91 1.06 -5.03
CA LEU A 155 -12.66 1.33 -3.80
C LEU A 155 -11.79 1.27 -2.52
N PRO A 156 -11.10 0.15 -2.18
CA PRO A 156 -10.26 0.09 -0.99
C PRO A 156 -9.09 1.07 -1.03
N ILE A 157 -8.54 1.39 -2.21
CA ILE A 157 -7.47 2.40 -2.34
C ILE A 157 -8.01 3.80 -2.04
N ILE A 158 -9.19 4.15 -2.55
CA ILE A 158 -9.84 5.42 -2.22
C ILE A 158 -10.16 5.51 -0.73
N LEU A 159 -10.67 4.44 -0.12
CA LEU A 159 -10.92 4.40 1.32
C LEU A 159 -9.64 4.63 2.14
N LEU A 160 -8.53 4.00 1.75
CA LEU A 160 -7.23 4.24 2.37
C LEU A 160 -6.79 5.70 2.23
N PHE A 161 -6.98 6.29 1.05
CA PHE A 161 -6.68 7.70 0.83
C PHE A 161 -7.56 8.62 1.69
N GLU A 162 -8.87 8.39 1.77
CA GLU A 162 -9.77 9.17 2.63
C GLU A 162 -9.40 9.07 4.10
N PHE A 163 -9.06 7.86 4.56
CA PHE A 163 -8.57 7.64 5.91
C PHE A 163 -7.25 8.40 6.17
N SER A 164 -6.34 8.41 5.20
CA SER A 164 -5.09 9.17 5.25
C SER A 164 -5.34 10.67 5.39
N MET A 165 -6.27 11.20 4.58
CA MET A 165 -6.66 12.62 4.61
C MET A 165 -7.33 13.01 5.94
N PHE A 166 -8.14 12.12 6.50
CA PHE A 166 -8.77 12.34 7.80
C PHE A 166 -7.73 12.46 8.92
N ILE A 167 -6.73 11.57 8.96
CA ILE A 167 -5.63 11.63 9.93
C ILE A 167 -4.80 12.91 9.76
N ALA A 168 -4.48 13.28 8.52
CA ALA A 168 -3.74 14.50 8.21
C ALA A 168 -4.46 15.75 8.74
N LYS A 169 -5.79 15.81 8.58
CA LYS A 169 -6.62 16.93 9.08
C LYS A 169 -6.58 17.05 10.60
N ILE A 170 -6.66 15.94 11.33
CA ILE A 170 -6.57 15.93 12.80
C ILE A 170 -5.18 16.41 13.25
N THR A 171 -4.14 16.04 12.51
CA THR A 171 -2.75 16.37 12.86
C THR A 171 -2.46 17.87 12.68
N HIS A 172 -2.96 18.49 11.61
CA HIS A 172 -2.79 19.94 11.36
C HIS A 172 -3.64 20.82 12.29
N SER A 173 -4.68 20.27 12.94
CA SER A 173 -5.54 21.02 13.86
C SER A 173 -4.99 21.14 15.28
N ASN A 174 -3.85 20.49 15.59
CA ASN A 174 -3.15 20.56 16.88
C ASN A 174 -1.84 21.32 16.74
#